data_AF-A0A916VHB3-F1
#
_entry.id   AF-A0A916VHB3-F1
#
_cell.length_a   1.000
_cell.length_b   1.000
_cell.length_c   1.000
_cell.angle_alpha   90.00
_cell.angle_beta   90.00
_cell.angle_gamma   90.00
#
_symmetry.space_group_name_H-M   'P 1'
#
loop_
_entity.id
_entity.type
_entity.pdbx_description
1 polymer ?
#
loop_
_entity_poly.entity_id
_entity_poly.type
_entity_poly.pdbx_seq_one_letter_code
_entity_poly.pdbx_strand_id
1 'polypeptide(L)'
;MNKLRKIVLLLSGITIIAIILMFIQSLGNTYVESSSSSYSIYKMNGGEQTTKFNSIISQYAKKHNISVLKVFTVLPEKSSNSDAVSKIHVYGKNLALPKGTRATKKEFETSGVYFSYYFVGKTNPASIERMFDKNGIKYNKINESWIWDISNYLEASSMGYVFLIVLVILLVVLLLTNLRELKKMNIRALLGVSNSRDAWESF
;
A
#
# COMPACT_ATOMS: atom_id res chain seq x y z
N MET A 1 -31.55 -25.18 6.08
CA MET A 1 -30.30 -24.61 6.64
C MET A 1 -29.11 -24.66 5.67
N ASN A 2 -28.76 -25.83 5.09
CA ASN A 2 -27.56 -25.95 4.22
C ASN A 2 -27.60 -25.12 2.93
N LYS A 3 -28.76 -24.96 2.27
CA LYS A 3 -28.89 -24.10 1.07
C LYS A 3 -28.68 -22.61 1.41
N LEU A 4 -29.36 -22.10 2.43
CA LEU A 4 -29.22 -20.72 2.91
C LEU A 4 -27.77 -20.41 3.32
N ARG A 5 -27.12 -21.32 4.07
CA ARG A 5 -25.71 -21.21 4.46
C ARG A 5 -24.78 -21.12 3.26
N LYS A 6 -24.95 -21.99 2.26
CA LYS A 6 -24.15 -21.95 1.03
C LYS A 6 -24.32 -20.62 0.28
N ILE A 7 -25.54 -20.09 0.22
CA ILE A 7 -25.83 -18.80 -0.41
C ILE A 7 -25.14 -17.66 0.34
N VAL A 8 -25.23 -17.63 1.68
CA VAL A 8 -24.61 -16.57 2.49
C VAL A 8 -23.09 -16.61 2.39
N LEU A 9 -22.47 -17.79 2.42
CA LEU A 9 -21.02 -17.95 2.22
C LEU A 9 -20.59 -17.49 0.82
N LEU A 10 -21.36 -17.84 -0.20
CA LEU A 10 -21.07 -17.44 -1.59
C LEU A 10 -21.18 -15.92 -1.77
N LEU A 11 -22.23 -15.28 -1.24
CA LEU A 11 -22.40 -13.83 -1.28
C LEU A 11 -21.29 -13.12 -0.51
N SER A 12 -20.96 -13.57 0.71
CA SER A 12 -19.87 -13.00 1.50
C SER A 12 -18.52 -13.10 0.78
N GLY A 13 -18.27 -14.25 0.12
CA GLY A 13 -17.07 -14.45 -0.69
C GLY A 13 -16.99 -13.49 -1.87
N ILE A 14 -18.09 -13.30 -2.61
CA ILE A 14 -18.15 -12.32 -3.71
C ILE A 14 -17.89 -10.90 -3.19
N THR A 15 -18.48 -10.53 -2.05
CA THR A 15 -18.26 -9.20 -1.45
C THR A 15 -16.81 -8.98 -1.06
N ILE A 16 -16.15 -9.97 -0.44
CA ILE A 16 -14.71 -9.88 -0.11
C ILE A 16 -13.87 -9.73 -1.37
N ILE A 17 -14.14 -10.52 -2.42
CA ILE A 17 -13.43 -10.42 -3.70
C ILE A 17 -13.62 -9.03 -4.31
N ALA A 18 -14.85 -8.48 -4.28
CA ALA A 18 -15.13 -7.15 -4.78
C ALA A 18 -14.35 -6.07 -4.01
N ILE A 19 -14.29 -6.16 -2.68
CA ILE A 19 -13.52 -5.23 -1.83
C ILE A 19 -12.02 -5.31 -2.16
N ILE A 20 -11.47 -6.51 -2.32
CA ILE A 20 -10.06 -6.70 -2.72
C ILE A 20 -9.79 -6.08 -4.09
N LEU A 21 -10.67 -6.29 -5.07
CA LEU A 21 -10.52 -5.70 -6.40
C LEU A 21 -10.59 -4.18 -6.36
N MET A 22 -11.51 -3.60 -5.58
CA MET A 22 -11.60 -2.15 -5.40
C MET A 22 -10.36 -1.59 -4.69
N PHE A 23 -9.83 -2.30 -3.70
CA PHE A 23 -8.56 -1.95 -3.05
C PHE A 23 -7.41 -1.95 -4.06
N ILE A 24 -7.25 -3.02 -4.84
CA ILE A 24 -6.22 -3.12 -5.90
C ILE A 24 -6.37 -1.98 -6.93
N GLN A 25 -7.60 -1.63 -7.32
CA GLN A 25 -7.83 -0.49 -8.22
C GLN A 25 -7.46 0.85 -7.57
N SER A 26 -7.72 1.01 -6.27
CA SER A 26 -7.33 2.22 -5.53
C SER A 26 -5.81 2.36 -5.40
N LEU A 27 -5.11 1.24 -5.23
CA LEU A 27 -3.65 1.18 -5.29
C LEU A 27 -3.17 1.54 -6.69
N GLY A 28 -3.81 1.04 -7.75
CA GLY A 28 -3.43 1.38 -9.14
C GLY A 28 -3.39 2.87 -9.46
N ASN A 29 -4.19 3.69 -8.78
CA ASN A 29 -4.20 5.15 -8.95
C ASN A 29 -3.13 5.90 -8.14
N THR A 30 -2.53 5.26 -7.14
CA THR A 30 -1.74 5.97 -6.11
C THR A 30 -0.42 5.29 -5.75
N TYR A 31 -0.22 4.02 -6.13
CA TYR A 31 0.84 3.18 -5.59
C TYR A 31 1.91 2.80 -6.61
N VAL A 32 3.15 3.05 -6.22
CA VAL A 32 4.37 2.55 -6.84
C VAL A 32 4.76 1.23 -6.14
N GLU A 33 3.84 0.27 -6.14
CA GLU A 33 4.01 -1.04 -5.46
C GLU A 33 5.11 -1.92 -6.08
N SER A 34 5.59 -1.56 -7.28
CA SER A 34 6.69 -2.26 -7.93
C SER A 34 8.08 -1.79 -7.48
N SER A 35 8.15 -0.87 -6.50
CA SER A 35 9.43 -0.42 -5.98
C SER A 35 10.06 -1.47 -5.05
N SER A 36 11.25 -1.91 -5.41
CA SER A 36 12.08 -2.79 -4.57
C SER A 36 12.64 -2.07 -3.35
N SER A 37 12.67 -0.72 -3.37
CA SER A 37 13.16 0.13 -2.30
C SER A 37 12.71 1.57 -2.50
N SER A 38 12.41 2.25 -1.40
CA SER A 38 11.88 3.62 -1.39
C SER A 38 12.61 4.47 -0.36
N TYR A 39 12.92 5.71 -0.73
CA TYR A 39 13.76 6.61 0.07
C TYR A 39 13.25 8.06 -0.01
N SER A 40 13.14 8.71 1.14
CA SER A 40 12.85 10.15 1.25
C SER A 40 14.16 10.90 1.43
N ILE A 41 14.52 11.76 0.48
CA ILE A 41 15.76 12.53 0.51
C ILE A 41 15.53 13.80 1.32
N TYR A 42 16.37 14.05 2.33
CA TYR A 42 16.23 15.24 3.18
C TYR A 42 17.47 16.14 3.22
N LYS A 43 18.62 15.69 2.72
CA LYS A 43 19.84 16.49 2.70
C LYS A 43 20.83 16.01 1.65
N MET A 44 21.60 16.95 1.09
CA MET A 44 22.75 16.67 0.22
C MET A 44 23.95 17.53 0.65
N ASN A 45 25.15 16.93 0.66
CA ASN A 45 26.39 17.65 0.95
C ASN A 45 26.65 18.71 -0.13
N GLY A 46 26.92 19.95 0.30
CA GLY A 46 27.10 21.09 -0.61
C GLY A 46 25.79 21.74 -1.07
N GLY A 47 24.68 21.48 -0.38
CA GLY A 47 23.38 22.11 -0.64
C GLY A 47 22.56 21.41 -1.72
N GLU A 48 21.44 22.03 -2.09
CA GLU A 48 20.54 21.51 -3.11
C GLU A 48 21.14 21.67 -4.52
N GLN A 49 21.76 20.60 -5.02
CA GLN A 49 22.39 20.56 -6.35
C GLN A 49 21.55 19.72 -7.32
N THR A 50 20.39 20.24 -7.72
CA THR A 50 19.37 19.52 -8.51
C THR A 50 19.91 18.87 -9.78
N THR A 51 20.73 19.56 -10.55
CA THR A 51 21.32 19.03 -11.79
C THR A 51 22.24 17.84 -11.53
N LYS A 52 23.09 17.94 -10.50
CA LYS A 52 24.01 16.86 -10.10
C LYS A 52 23.22 15.66 -9.59
N PHE A 53 22.25 15.90 -8.71
CA PHE A 53 21.37 14.86 -8.17
C PHE A 53 20.62 14.12 -9.29
N ASN A 54 19.95 14.85 -10.19
CA ASN A 54 19.22 14.27 -11.32
C ASN A 54 20.12 13.44 -12.23
N SER A 55 21.35 13.90 -12.48
CA SER A 55 22.35 13.15 -13.25
C SER A 55 22.72 11.83 -12.57
N ILE A 56 22.99 11.84 -11.26
CA ILE A 56 23.32 10.65 -10.47
C ILE A 56 22.19 9.62 -10.55
N ILE A 57 20.94 10.02 -10.30
CA ILE A 57 19.78 9.11 -10.34
C ILE A 57 19.57 8.55 -11.75
N SER A 58 19.66 9.40 -12.78
CA SER A 58 19.50 8.99 -14.18
C SER A 58 20.59 7.99 -14.61
N GLN A 59 21.84 8.23 -14.25
CA GLN A 59 22.95 7.33 -14.52
C GLN A 59 22.77 5.99 -13.80
N TYR A 60 22.36 6.01 -12.53
CA TYR A 60 22.08 4.80 -11.76
C TYR A 60 20.95 3.98 -12.40
N ALA A 61 19.83 4.64 -12.75
CA ALA A 61 18.67 4.01 -13.36
C ALA A 61 19.03 3.32 -14.69
N LYS A 62 19.81 4.02 -15.54
CA LYS A 62 20.31 3.46 -16.81
C LYS A 62 21.26 2.29 -16.59
N LYS A 63 22.26 2.44 -15.70
CA LYS A 63 23.26 1.41 -15.42
C LYS A 63 22.64 0.12 -14.92
N HIS A 64 21.63 0.21 -14.05
CA HIS A 64 20.95 -0.94 -13.47
C HIS A 64 19.74 -1.40 -14.28
N ASN A 65 19.42 -0.73 -15.38
CA ASN A 65 18.29 -1.05 -16.25
C ASN A 65 16.94 -1.07 -15.49
N ILE A 66 16.76 -0.11 -14.58
CA ILE A 66 15.59 0.06 -13.70
C ILE A 66 14.85 1.37 -14.01
N SER A 67 13.65 1.53 -13.43
CA SER A 67 12.94 2.82 -13.37
C SER A 67 13.10 3.42 -11.98
N VAL A 68 13.31 4.72 -11.90
CA VAL A 68 13.26 5.45 -10.62
C VAL A 68 12.16 6.49 -10.72
N LEU A 69 11.24 6.51 -9.77
CA LEU A 69 10.12 7.45 -9.74
C LEU A 69 10.37 8.49 -8.67
N LYS A 70 10.38 9.75 -9.06
CA LYS A 70 10.36 10.89 -8.13
C LYS A 70 8.91 11.33 -7.98
N VAL A 71 8.40 11.27 -6.76
CA VAL A 71 7.04 11.70 -6.42
C VAL A 71 7.12 13.01 -5.68
N PHE A 72 6.51 14.06 -6.24
CA PHE A 72 6.57 15.40 -5.69
C PHE A 72 5.24 16.12 -5.87
N THR A 73 4.97 17.09 -5.00
CA THR A 73 3.74 17.87 -5.04
C THR A 73 3.97 19.16 -5.82
N VAL A 74 3.06 19.47 -6.74
CA VAL A 74 3.03 20.73 -7.47
C VAL A 74 1.89 21.58 -6.92
N LEU A 75 2.21 22.80 -6.54
CA LEU A 75 1.20 23.81 -6.22
C LEU A 75 0.76 24.50 -7.52
N PRO A 76 -0.54 24.54 -7.85
CA PRO A 76 -1.02 25.30 -8.99
C PRO A 76 -0.73 26.79 -8.82
N GLU A 77 -0.29 27.45 -9.89
CA GLU A 77 0.09 28.88 -9.90
C GLU A 77 -1.05 29.85 -9.51
N LYS A 78 -2.31 29.37 -9.37
CA LYS A 78 -3.51 30.23 -9.21
C LYS A 78 -4.61 29.74 -8.25
N SER A 79 -4.41 28.73 -7.40
CA SER A 79 -5.44 28.37 -6.42
C SER A 79 -4.91 28.22 -5.00
N SER A 80 -5.84 28.33 -4.04
CA SER A 80 -5.62 28.07 -2.62
C SER A 80 -4.87 26.75 -2.42
N ASN A 81 -4.13 26.63 -1.31
CA ASN A 81 -3.37 25.43 -0.90
C ASN A 81 -4.17 24.09 -0.90
N SER A 82 -5.47 24.11 -1.19
CA SER A 82 -6.36 22.95 -1.32
C SER A 82 -6.11 22.09 -2.55
N ASP A 83 -5.42 22.58 -3.60
CA ASP A 83 -5.34 21.88 -4.89
C ASP A 83 -3.93 21.35 -5.20
N ALA A 84 -3.16 21.01 -4.17
CA ALA A 84 -1.82 20.46 -4.35
C ALA A 84 -1.91 19.10 -5.06
N VAL A 85 -1.33 18.98 -6.26
CA VAL A 85 -1.40 17.74 -7.07
C VAL A 85 -0.08 16.99 -7.00
N SER A 86 -0.14 15.71 -6.66
CA SER A 86 1.01 14.81 -6.72
C SER A 86 1.36 14.47 -8.17
N LYS A 87 2.62 14.71 -8.54
CA LYS A 87 3.20 14.47 -9.86
C LYS A 87 4.38 13.51 -9.76
N ILE A 88 4.59 12.77 -10.84
CA ILE A 88 5.59 11.71 -10.93
C ILE A 88 6.51 11.96 -12.13
N HIS A 89 7.81 12.01 -11.87
CA HIS A 89 8.85 11.97 -12.91
C HIS A 89 9.52 10.59 -12.92
N VAL A 90 9.77 10.05 -14.12
CA VAL A 90 10.39 8.74 -14.32
C VAL A 90 11.80 8.88 -14.89
N TYR A 91 12.80 8.41 -14.16
CA TYR A 91 14.15 8.20 -14.67
C TYR A 91 14.30 6.77 -15.21
N GLY A 92 15.19 6.60 -16.20
CA GLY A 92 15.54 5.29 -16.75
C GLY A 92 14.47 4.74 -17.68
N LYS A 93 14.02 3.49 -17.45
CA LYS A 93 13.00 2.85 -18.29
C LYS A 93 11.66 3.58 -18.19
N ASN A 94 10.99 3.70 -19.33
CA ASN A 94 9.64 4.24 -19.36
C ASN A 94 8.68 3.30 -18.60
N LEU A 95 7.95 3.86 -17.65
CA LEU A 95 6.92 3.17 -16.88
C LEU A 95 5.56 3.74 -17.25
N ALA A 96 4.56 2.87 -17.45
CA ALA A 96 3.18 3.31 -17.56
C ALA A 96 2.75 3.92 -16.23
N LEU A 97 2.19 5.12 -16.28
CA LEU A 97 1.69 5.84 -15.11
C LEU A 97 0.20 6.14 -15.27
N PRO A 98 -0.57 6.25 -14.18
CA PRO A 98 -1.97 6.67 -14.25
C PRO A 98 -2.11 8.01 -14.97
N LYS A 99 -3.23 8.20 -15.67
CA LYS A 99 -3.48 9.43 -16.45
C LYS A 99 -3.41 10.66 -15.52
N GLY A 100 -2.75 11.73 -16.00
CA GLY A 100 -2.64 13.00 -15.26
C GLY A 100 -1.56 13.04 -14.17
N THR A 101 -0.94 11.92 -13.81
CA THR A 101 0.10 11.86 -12.75
C THR A 101 1.50 12.19 -13.25
N ARG A 102 1.77 12.01 -14.54
CA ARG A 102 3.10 12.30 -15.10
C ARG A 102 3.39 13.80 -15.06
N ALA A 103 4.55 14.15 -14.51
CA ALA A 103 5.05 15.52 -14.47
C ALA A 103 5.42 16.03 -15.87
N THR A 104 5.09 17.29 -16.13
CA THR A 104 5.64 18.05 -17.25
C THR A 104 7.11 18.41 -16.99
N LYS A 105 7.82 18.85 -18.04
CA LYS A 105 9.21 19.28 -17.93
C LYS A 105 9.38 20.46 -16.97
N LYS A 106 8.52 21.48 -17.09
CA LYS A 106 8.55 22.67 -16.21
C LYS A 106 8.34 22.29 -14.74
N GLU A 107 7.33 21.46 -14.45
CA GLU A 107 7.06 20.98 -13.08
C GLU A 107 8.24 20.20 -12.49
N PHE A 108 8.92 19.38 -13.31
CA PHE A 108 10.10 18.65 -12.86
C PHE A 108 11.30 19.57 -12.62
N GLU A 109 11.54 20.55 -13.50
CA GLU A 109 12.67 21.50 -13.36
C GLU A 109 12.49 22.42 -12.15
N THR A 110 11.25 22.77 -11.79
CA THR A 110 10.96 23.52 -10.57
C THR A 110 10.90 22.63 -9.32
N SER A 111 10.84 21.31 -9.48
CA SER A 111 10.86 20.39 -8.34
C SER A 111 12.28 20.23 -7.79
N GLY A 112 12.47 20.64 -6.53
CA GLY A 112 13.69 20.43 -5.76
C GLY A 112 14.07 18.95 -5.58
N VAL A 113 15.12 18.64 -4.83
CA VAL A 113 15.64 17.26 -4.64
C VAL A 113 15.05 16.55 -3.43
N TYR A 114 14.42 17.28 -2.50
CA TYR A 114 13.97 16.74 -1.22
C TYR A 114 12.56 16.13 -1.29
N PHE A 115 12.47 15.00 -1.98
CA PHE A 115 11.22 14.28 -2.20
C PHE A 115 11.41 12.77 -2.02
N SER A 116 10.33 12.02 -2.22
CA SER A 116 10.33 10.56 -2.19
C SER A 116 10.75 10.00 -3.55
N TYR A 117 11.68 9.04 -3.51
CA TYR A 117 12.22 8.33 -4.67
C TYR A 117 11.99 6.83 -4.52
N TYR A 118 11.40 6.24 -5.56
CA TYR A 118 10.98 4.84 -5.61
C TYR A 118 11.75 4.10 -6.69
N PHE A 119 12.46 3.02 -6.33
CA PHE A 119 13.32 2.27 -7.25
C PHE A 119 12.62 0.99 -7.72
N VAL A 120 12.13 1.00 -8.96
CA VAL A 120 11.31 -0.05 -9.58
C VAL A 120 12.15 -0.97 -10.46
N GLY A 121 12.13 -2.27 -10.16
CA GLY A 121 12.88 -3.31 -10.87
C GLY A 121 13.87 -4.05 -9.97
N LYS A 122 14.64 -4.98 -10.54
CA LYS A 122 15.59 -5.81 -9.79
C LYS A 122 16.82 -4.99 -9.41
N THR A 123 16.84 -4.46 -8.19
CA THR A 123 18.01 -3.78 -7.62
C THR A 123 18.21 -4.17 -6.15
N ASN A 124 19.43 -4.03 -5.67
CA ASN A 124 19.80 -4.32 -4.28
C ASN A 124 19.75 -3.01 -3.48
N PRO A 125 18.97 -2.93 -2.38
CA PRO A 125 18.94 -1.77 -1.49
C PRO A 125 20.34 -1.27 -1.12
N ALA A 126 21.25 -2.16 -0.74
CA ALA A 126 22.61 -1.81 -0.37
C ALA A 126 23.44 -1.19 -1.52
N SER A 127 23.05 -1.42 -2.78
CA SER A 127 23.66 -0.75 -3.94
C SER A 127 23.19 0.70 -4.06
N ILE A 128 21.91 0.94 -3.78
CA ILE A 128 21.30 2.27 -3.80
C ILE A 128 21.88 3.11 -2.64
N GLU A 129 21.92 2.54 -1.45
CA GLU A 129 22.46 3.18 -0.25
C GLU A 129 23.93 3.59 -0.44
N ARG A 130 24.77 2.70 -1.00
CA ARG A 130 26.15 3.03 -1.39
C ARG A 130 26.24 4.17 -2.41
N MET A 131 25.31 4.24 -3.37
CA MET A 131 25.26 5.34 -4.33
C MET A 131 24.93 6.65 -3.63
N PHE A 132 23.99 6.66 -2.68
CA PHE A 132 23.69 7.85 -1.89
C PHE A 132 24.87 8.29 -1.04
N ASP A 133 25.48 7.37 -0.30
CA ASP A 133 26.62 7.66 0.58
C ASP A 133 27.81 8.24 -0.20
N LYS A 134 28.15 7.63 -1.34
CA LYS A 134 29.24 8.10 -2.22
C LYS A 134 29.02 9.54 -2.69
N ASN A 135 27.76 9.96 -2.86
CA ASN A 135 27.40 11.28 -3.36
C ASN A 135 27.01 12.26 -2.23
N GLY A 136 27.16 11.87 -0.96
CA GLY A 136 26.80 12.70 0.18
C GLY A 136 25.30 12.99 0.27
N ILE A 137 24.46 12.08 -0.22
CA ILE A 137 23.00 12.17 -0.16
C ILE A 137 22.53 11.48 1.11
N LYS A 138 21.74 12.19 1.93
CA LYS A 138 21.12 11.66 3.15
C LYS A 138 19.65 11.42 2.94
N TYR A 139 19.19 10.29 3.45
CA TYR A 139 17.87 9.75 3.17
C TYR A 139 17.28 9.06 4.39
N ASN A 140 15.96 9.02 4.46
CA ASN A 140 15.20 8.12 5.31
C ASN A 140 14.64 7.00 4.45
N LYS A 141 14.77 5.76 4.91
CA LYS A 141 14.13 4.63 4.23
C LYS A 141 12.62 4.74 4.45
N ILE A 142 11.86 4.70 3.38
CA ILE A 142 10.40 4.67 3.45
C ILE A 142 10.02 3.21 3.61
N ASN A 143 9.50 2.87 4.78
CA ASN A 143 8.99 1.53 5.05
C ASN A 143 7.47 1.56 4.80
N GLU A 144 7.07 1.28 3.56
CA GLU A 144 5.65 1.20 3.22
C GLU A 144 5.09 -0.09 3.84
N SER A 145 4.30 0.08 4.89
CA SER A 145 3.61 -1.03 5.52
C SER A 145 2.27 -1.20 4.82
N TRP A 146 2.17 -2.23 4.00
CA TRP A 146 0.94 -2.62 3.31
C TRP A 146 -0.29 -2.75 4.25
N ILE A 147 -0.06 -3.03 5.54
CA ILE A 147 -1.10 -3.09 6.58
C ILE A 147 -1.70 -1.70 6.83
N TRP A 148 -0.84 -0.67 6.91
CA TRP A 148 -1.28 0.72 7.07
C TRP A 148 -2.04 1.20 5.83
N ASP A 149 -1.66 0.76 4.63
CA ASP A 149 -2.36 1.12 3.39
C ASP A 149 -3.77 0.52 3.30
N ILE A 150 -3.92 -0.74 3.73
CA ILE A 150 -5.25 -1.36 3.87
C ILE A 150 -6.09 -0.58 4.88
N SER A 151 -5.51 -0.23 6.04
CA SER A 151 -6.23 0.53 7.07
C SER A 151 -6.70 1.89 6.54
N ASN A 152 -5.79 2.65 5.92
CA ASN A 152 -6.08 3.96 5.33
C ASN A 152 -7.16 3.87 4.24
N TYR A 153 -7.11 2.85 3.38
CA TYR A 153 -8.13 2.62 2.37
C TYR A 153 -9.50 2.33 2.98
N LEU A 154 -9.57 1.43 3.96
CA LEU A 154 -10.83 1.06 4.62
C LEU A 154 -11.48 2.24 5.34
N GLU A 155 -10.68 3.10 5.96
CA GLU A 155 -11.14 4.34 6.61
C GLU A 155 -11.60 5.38 5.58
N ALA A 156 -10.78 5.68 4.57
CA ALA A 156 -11.07 6.72 3.59
C ALA A 156 -12.28 6.41 2.70
N SER A 157 -12.50 5.13 2.38
CA SER A 157 -13.60 4.69 1.49
C SER A 157 -14.90 4.38 2.23
N SER A 158 -14.93 4.52 3.56
CA SER A 158 -16.00 3.99 4.42
C SER A 158 -16.27 2.48 4.25
N MET A 159 -15.43 1.76 3.50
CA MET A 159 -15.56 0.30 3.27
C MET A 159 -15.24 -0.51 4.51
N GLY A 160 -14.60 0.08 5.52
CA GLY A 160 -14.38 -0.55 6.83
C GLY A 160 -15.68 -1.08 7.45
N TYR A 161 -16.78 -0.33 7.34
CA TYR A 161 -18.08 -0.76 7.84
C TYR A 161 -18.65 -1.95 7.06
N VAL A 162 -18.51 -1.95 5.74
CA VAL A 162 -18.96 -3.06 4.88
C VAL A 162 -18.17 -4.33 5.20
N PHE A 163 -16.85 -4.20 5.37
CA PHE A 163 -15.98 -5.30 5.75
C PHE A 163 -16.35 -5.87 7.12
N LEU A 164 -16.59 -5.03 8.13
CA LEU A 164 -17.04 -5.45 9.46
C LEU A 164 -18.39 -6.19 9.41
N ILE A 165 -19.36 -5.70 8.63
CA ILE A 165 -20.66 -6.38 8.47
C ILE A 165 -20.48 -7.78 7.87
N VAL A 166 -19.62 -7.93 6.86
CA VAL A 166 -19.32 -9.24 6.27
C VAL A 166 -18.69 -10.17 7.32
N LEU A 167 -17.75 -9.68 8.13
CA LEU A 167 -17.15 -10.46 9.22
C LEU A 167 -18.19 -10.89 10.26
N VAL A 168 -19.11 -10.01 10.65
CA VAL A 168 -20.20 -10.34 11.58
C VAL A 168 -21.13 -11.40 10.98
N ILE A 169 -21.50 -11.27 9.69
CA ILE A 169 -22.32 -12.28 9.00
C ILE A 169 -21.62 -13.64 9.00
N LEU A 170 -20.32 -13.67 8.67
CA LEU A 170 -19.53 -14.90 8.69
C LEU A 170 -19.43 -15.49 10.11
N LEU A 171 -19.22 -14.67 11.13
CA LEU A 171 -19.20 -15.08 12.53
C LEU A 171 -20.53 -15.70 12.95
N VAL A 172 -21.66 -15.05 12.61
CA VAL A 172 -23.00 -15.58 12.89
C VAL A 172 -23.21 -16.90 12.16
N VAL A 173 -22.82 -17.02 10.89
CA VAL A 173 -22.92 -18.28 10.14
C VAL A 173 -22.08 -19.39 10.78
N LEU A 174 -20.89 -19.07 11.25
CA LEU A 174 -19.98 -20.00 11.93
C LEU A 174 -20.57 -20.46 13.27
N LEU A 175 -21.08 -19.55 14.09
CA LEU A 175 -21.82 -19.87 15.33
C LEU A 175 -23.07 -20.71 15.04
N LEU A 176 -23.86 -20.36 14.03
CA LEU A 176 -25.06 -21.11 13.65
C LEU A 176 -24.74 -22.51 13.13
N THR A 177 -23.60 -22.66 12.47
CA THR A 177 -23.13 -23.96 11.98
C THR A 177 -22.74 -24.87 13.14
N ASN A 178 -22.03 -24.32 14.12
CA ASN A 178 -21.50 -25.08 15.24
C ASN A 178 -22.44 -25.06 16.46
N LEU A 179 -23.64 -24.49 16.36
CA LEU A 179 -24.63 -24.38 17.44
C LEU A 179 -24.93 -25.71 18.14
N ARG A 180 -24.96 -26.83 17.40
CA ARG A 180 -25.16 -28.16 17.99
C ARG A 180 -23.96 -28.62 18.82
N GLU A 181 -22.74 -28.39 18.34
CA GLU A 181 -21.52 -28.71 19.08
C GLU A 181 -21.33 -27.75 20.26
N LEU A 182 -21.58 -26.46 20.06
CA LEU A 182 -21.62 -25.45 21.11
C LEU A 182 -22.63 -25.79 22.21
N LYS A 183 -23.83 -26.28 21.84
CA LYS A 183 -24.84 -26.72 22.82
C LYS A 183 -24.38 -27.97 23.58
N LYS A 184 -23.83 -28.97 22.89
CA LYS A 184 -23.26 -30.18 23.53
C LYS A 184 -22.14 -29.82 24.50
N MET A 185 -21.25 -28.92 24.10
CA MET A 185 -20.17 -28.41 24.93
C MET A 185 -20.69 -27.61 26.12
N ASN A 186 -21.68 -26.73 25.94
CA ASN A 186 -22.25 -25.98 27.06
C ASN A 186 -22.88 -26.93 28.10
N ILE A 187 -23.56 -27.99 27.65
CA ILE A 187 -24.07 -29.05 28.52
C ILE A 187 -22.92 -29.81 29.21
N ARG A 188 -21.83 -30.14 28.49
CA ARG A 188 -20.64 -30.79 29.07
C ARG A 188 -19.91 -29.90 30.08
N ALA A 189 -19.83 -28.59 29.83
CA ALA A 189 -19.24 -27.60 30.72
C ALA A 189 -20.08 -27.44 32.01
N LEU A 190 -21.42 -27.40 31.90
CA LEU A 190 -22.34 -27.42 33.03
C LEU A 190 -22.22 -28.69 33.89
N LEU A 191 -21.85 -29.81 33.27
CA LEU A 191 -21.59 -31.09 33.94
C LEU A 191 -20.14 -31.23 34.46
N GLY A 192 -19.29 -30.22 34.28
CA GLY A 192 -17.88 -30.23 34.72
C GLY A 192 -16.95 -31.09 33.85
N VAL A 193 -17.35 -31.45 32.63
CA VAL A 193 -16.66 -32.43 31.76
C VAL A 193 -15.85 -31.76 30.64
N SER A 194 -15.96 -30.43 30.42
CA SER A 194 -15.20 -29.72 29.37
C SER A 194 -14.73 -28.33 29.77
N ASN A 195 -13.58 -27.90 29.24
CA ASN A 195 -12.97 -26.58 29.45
C ASN A 195 -13.05 -25.70 28.19
N SER A 196 -12.71 -24.40 28.31
CA SER A 196 -12.71 -23.42 27.20
C SER A 196 -11.86 -23.80 25.98
N ARG A 197 -10.89 -24.71 26.16
CA ARG A 197 -10.06 -25.28 25.09
C ARG A 197 -10.84 -26.19 24.15
N ASP A 198 -11.82 -26.94 24.66
CA ASP A 198 -12.69 -27.81 23.86
C ASP A 198 -13.63 -27.00 22.96
N ALA A 199 -13.87 -25.73 23.33
CA ALA A 199 -14.66 -24.82 22.51
C ALA A 199 -13.92 -24.36 21.24
N TRP A 200 -12.60 -24.17 21.32
CA TRP A 200 -11.79 -23.78 20.18
C TRP A 200 -11.63 -24.91 19.15
N GLU A 201 -11.64 -26.17 19.58
CA GLU A 201 -11.58 -27.32 18.66
C GLU A 201 -12.88 -27.56 17.88
N SER A 202 -13.99 -26.92 18.28
CA SER A 202 -15.31 -27.07 17.65
C SER A 202 -15.60 -26.07 16.53
N PHE A 203 -14.72 -25.10 16.31
CA PHE A 203 -14.84 -24.05 15.30
C PHE A 203 -13.97 -24.32 14.07
#